data_AF-A0A5C1H871-F1
#
_entry.id   AF-A0A5C1H871-F1
#
_cell.length_a   1.000
_cell.length_b   1.000
_cell.length_c   1.000
_cell.angle_alpha   90.00
_cell.angle_beta   90.00
_cell.angle_gamma   90.00
#
_symmetry.space_group_name_H-M   'P 1'
#
loop_
_entity.id
_entity.type
_entity.pdbx_description
1 polymer ?
#
loop_
_entity_poly.entity_id
_entity_poly.type
_entity_poly.pdbx_seq_one_letter_code
_entity_poly.pdbx_strand_id
1 'polypeptide(L)' 'MNKNFFNNLSFFNIIIKNNLKKKFIITIPFYIDKNYLKYNLENLLNIKIIKINNSKIKKNYYLKNIYITYIKI' A
#
# COMPACT_ATOMS: atom_id res chain seq x y z
N MET A 1 -5.52 -7.69 24.85
CA MET A 1 -5.92 -6.79 23.73
C MET A 1 -5.45 -7.40 22.43
N ASN A 2 -6.33 -8.11 21.74
CA ASN A 2 -6.11 -8.65 20.39
C ASN A 2 -7.47 -9.01 19.82
N LYS A 3 -7.83 -8.44 18.65
CA LYS A 3 -8.71 -9.00 17.59
C LYS A 3 -9.21 -7.98 16.55
N ASN A 4 -9.11 -6.66 16.77
CA ASN A 4 -9.84 -5.69 15.93
C ASN A 4 -9.00 -4.71 15.08
N PHE A 5 -7.68 -4.89 14.92
CA PHE A 5 -6.89 -4.03 14.01
C PHE A 5 -6.92 -4.44 12.54
N PHE A 6 -7.75 -5.43 12.20
CA PHE A 6 -7.97 -5.91 10.82
C PHE A 6 -9.24 -5.36 10.17
N ASN A 7 -9.85 -4.29 10.68
CA ASN A 7 -11.04 -3.71 10.04
C ASN A 7 -10.73 -2.33 9.46
N ASN A 8 -10.30 -2.37 8.20
CA ASN A 8 -10.84 -1.58 7.08
C ASN A 8 -9.83 -1.51 5.93
N LEU A 9 -9.41 -2.68 5.43
CA LEU A 9 -8.69 -2.75 4.15
C LEU A 9 -9.63 -2.55 2.95
N SER A 10 -10.94 -2.41 3.18
CA SER A 10 -11.96 -2.10 2.16
C SER A 10 -11.70 -0.77 1.42
N PHE A 11 -10.79 0.07 1.92
CA PHE A 11 -10.39 1.31 1.25
C PHE A 11 -9.31 1.14 0.18
N PHE A 12 -8.61 0.00 0.14
CA PHE A 12 -7.53 -0.20 -0.81
C PHE A 12 -8.08 -0.68 -2.15
N ASN A 13 -8.35 0.24 -3.07
CA ASN A 13 -8.36 -0.11 -4.49
C ASN A 13 -6.91 -0.40 -4.91
N ILE A 14 -6.48 -1.65 -4.69
CA ILE A 14 -5.17 -2.16 -5.11
C ILE A 14 -5.25 -2.44 -6.61
N ILE A 15 -4.81 -1.48 -7.41
CA ILE A 15 -4.62 -1.71 -8.84
C ILE A 15 -3.23 -2.31 -9.03
N ILE A 16 -3.15 -3.64 -8.97
CA ILE A 16 -1.91 -4.36 -9.29
C ILE A 16 -1.68 -4.27 -10.81
N LYS A 17 -1.05 -3.18 -11.26
CA LYS A 17 -0.44 -3.14 -12.60
C LYS A 17 0.83 -3.99 -12.54
N ASN A 18 0.64 -5.29 -12.70
CA ASN A 18 1.70 -6.29 -12.82
C ASN A 18 2.46 -6.08 -14.14
N ASN A 19 3.33 -5.08 -14.17
CA ASN A 19 4.43 -5.07 -15.12
C ASN A 19 5.58 -5.86 -14.48
N LEU A 20 6.27 -6.68 -15.26
CA LEU A 20 7.41 -7.58 -15.01
C LEU A 20 8.48 -7.13 -13.96
N LYS A 21 8.40 -5.90 -13.45
CA LYS A 21 9.34 -5.24 -12.56
C LYS A 21 8.86 -5.18 -11.10
N LYS A 22 8.43 -6.30 -10.47
CA LYS A 22 8.25 -6.44 -9.00
C LYS A 22 7.70 -5.17 -8.29
N LYS A 23 6.71 -4.52 -8.90
CA LYS A 23 6.20 -3.20 -8.51
C LYS A 23 4.70 -3.14 -8.74
N PHE A 24 4.00 -2.45 -7.85
CA PHE A 24 2.59 -2.13 -8.03
C PHE A 24 2.27 -0.74 -7.48
N ILE A 25 1.08 -0.25 -7.82
CA ILE A 25 0.58 1.05 -7.39
C ILE A 25 -0.69 0.82 -6.59
N ILE A 26 -0.83 1.51 -5.48
CA ILE A 26 -2.06 1.52 -4.69
C ILE A 26 -2.52 2.94 -4.45
N THR A 27 -3.82 3.11 -4.39
CA THR A 27 -4.47 4.37 -4.06
C THR A 27 -5.01 4.26 -2.65
N ILE A 28 -4.57 5.14 -1.75
CA ILE A 28 -4.84 5.02 -0.31
C ILE A 28 -5.19 6.38 0.28
N PRO A 29 -5.98 6.48 1.34
CA PRO A 29 -6.21 7.75 2.03
C PRO A 29 -4.93 8.43 2.54
N PHE A 30 -4.91 9.76 2.52
CA PHE A 30 -3.71 10.55 2.84
C PHE A 30 -3.23 10.34 4.28
N TYR A 31 -4.16 10.13 5.21
CA TYR A 31 -3.89 9.92 6.64
C TYR A 31 -3.24 8.57 6.97
N ILE A 32 -3.16 7.63 6.02
CA ILE A 32 -2.58 6.31 6.31
C ILE A 32 -1.05 6.41 6.41
N ASP A 33 -0.53 5.88 7.52
CA ASP A 33 0.90 5.77 7.80
C ASP A 33 1.63 4.73 6.96
N LYS A 34 2.88 5.03 6.61
CA LYS A 34 3.73 4.14 5.80
C LYS A 34 4.05 2.82 6.50
N ASN A 35 4.26 2.84 7.82
CA ASN A 35 4.59 1.63 8.59
C ASN A 35 3.38 0.69 8.68
N TYR A 36 2.21 1.26 8.99
CA TYR A 36 0.95 0.53 9.00
C TYR A 36 0.66 -0.08 7.63
N LEU A 37 0.83 0.69 6.57
CA LEU A 37 0.68 0.21 5.19
C LEU A 37 1.62 -0.96 4.88
N LYS A 38 2.89 -0.84 5.26
CA LYS A 38 3.90 -1.85 4.98
C LYS A 38 3.53 -3.18 5.63
N TYR A 39 3.27 -3.17 6.94
CA TYR A 39 2.94 -4.37 7.71
C TYR A 39 1.70 -5.10 7.13
N ASN A 40 0.64 -4.35 6.84
CA ASN A 40 -0.59 -4.94 6.31
C ASN A 40 -0.39 -5.55 4.91
N LEU A 41 0.36 -4.89 4.02
CA LEU A 41 0.59 -5.40 2.68
C LEU A 41 1.54 -6.59 2.64
N GLU A 42 2.58 -6.59 3.49
CA GLU A 42 3.49 -7.74 3.60
C GLU A 42 2.73 -8.99 4.06
N ASN A 43 1.86 -8.84 5.06
CA ASN A 43 1.03 -9.94 5.57
C ASN A 43 -0.05 -10.38 4.58
N LEU A 44 -0.75 -9.44 3.95
CA LEU A 44 -1.89 -9.76 3.07
C LEU A 44 -1.45 -10.41 1.75
N LEU A 45 -0.34 -9.96 1.17
CA LEU A 45 0.13 -10.42 -0.13
C LEU A 45 1.24 -11.48 -0.04
N ASN A 46 1.69 -11.81 1.17
CA ASN A 46 2.87 -12.66 1.42
C ASN A 46 4.10 -12.20 0.61
N ILE A 47 4.43 -10.92 0.75
CA ILE A 47 5.55 -10.27 0.06
C ILE A 47 6.42 -9.53 1.07
N LYS A 48 7.67 -9.24 0.68
CA LYS A 48 8.55 -8.32 1.39
C LYS A 48 8.65 -6.99 0.64
N ILE A 49 8.27 -5.89 1.27
CA ILE A 49 8.33 -4.55 0.67
C ILE A 49 9.74 -3.98 0.84
N ILE A 50 10.38 -3.67 -0.30
CA ILE A 50 11.72 -3.06 -0.37
C ILE A 50 11.62 -1.54 -0.25
N LYS A 51 10.69 -0.94 -1.01
CA LYS A 51 10.62 0.53 -1.17
C LYS A 51 9.19 1.01 -1.34
N ILE A 52 8.86 2.09 -0.65
CA ILE A 52 7.57 2.79 -0.71
C ILE A 52 7.83 4.24 -1.13
N ASN A 53 7.31 4.63 -2.29
CA ASN A 53 7.41 6.00 -2.80
C ASN A 53 6.01 6.61 -2.90
N ASN A 54 5.85 7.81 -2.36
CA ASN A 54 4.61 8.57 -2.55
C ASN A 54 4.65 9.28 -3.90
N SER A 55 3.52 9.31 -4.61
CA SER A 55 3.35 10.24 -5.73
C SER A 55 3.40 11.69 -5.21
N LYS A 56 4.05 12.59 -5.95
CA LYS A 56 3.91 14.03 -5.74
C LYS A 56 2.50 14.42 -6.20
N ILE A 57 1.58 14.61 -5.25
CA ILE A 57 0.18 14.93 -5.57
C ILE A 57 0.04 16.43 -5.79
N LYS A 58 -0.62 16.81 -6.90
CA LYS A 58 -1.18 18.14 -7.13
C LYS A 58 -2.36 18.35 -6.15
N LYS A 59 -2.43 19.55 -5.55
CA LYS A 59 -3.34 19.94 -4.45
C LYS A 59 -4.80 19.45 -4.68
N ASN A 60 -5.44 18.95 -3.61
CA ASN A 60 -6.87 18.60 -3.44
C ASN A 60 -7.37 17.15 -3.65
N TYR A 61 -6.66 16.12 -3.18
CA TYR A 61 -7.26 14.78 -3.08
C TYR A 61 -7.06 14.13 -1.71
N TYR A 62 -8.15 13.63 -1.11
CA TYR A 62 -8.16 12.82 0.11
C TYR A 62 -7.40 11.49 -0.04
N LEU A 63 -7.08 11.12 -1.28
CA LEU A 63 -6.36 9.91 -1.66
C LEU A 63 -4.98 10.26 -2.21
N LYS A 64 -4.03 9.35 -1.98
CA LYS A 64 -2.67 9.38 -2.50
C LYS A 64 -2.31 8.09 -3.22
N ASN A 65 -1.60 8.23 -4.34
CA ASN A 65 -1.00 7.08 -5.01
C ASN A 65 0.35 6.77 -4.39
N ILE A 66 0.59 5.50 -4.13
CA ILE A 66 1.83 4.96 -3.59
C ILE A 66 2.37 3.90 -4.53
N TYR A 67 3.65 4.04 -4.87
CA TYR A 67 4.41 3.07 -5.63
C TYR A 67 5.17 2.17 -4.68
N ILE A 68 4.96 0.86 -4.82
CA ILE A 68 5.55 -0.15 -3.94
C ILE A 68 6.43 -1.06 -4.78
N THR A 69 7.66 -1.27 -4.33
CA THR A 69 8.58 -2.27 -4.87
C THR A 69 8.72 -3.40 -3.85
N TYR A 70 8.62 -4.65 -4.28
CA TYR A 70 8.54 -5.81 -3.40
C TYR A 70 9.34 -7.02 -3.90
N ILE A 71 9.50 -8.04 -3.06
CA ILE A 71 10.02 -9.36 -3.40
C ILE A 71 8.99 -10.38 -2.92
N LYS A 72 8.70 -11.41 -3.72
CA LYS A 72 7.86 -12.53 -3.29
C LYS A 72 8.65 -13.39 -2.29
N ILE A 73 8.02 -13.74 -1.17
CA ILE A 73 8.57 -14.65 -0.14
C ILE A 73 8.24 -16.08 -0.54
#